data_AF-A0A1W2TWX7-F1
#
_entry.id   AF-A0A1W2TWX7-F1
#
_cell.length_a   1.000
_cell.length_b   1.000
_cell.length_c   1.000
_cell.angle_alpha   90.00
_cell.angle_beta   90.00
_cell.angle_gamma   90.00
#
_symmetry.space_group_name_H-M   'P 1'
#
loop_
_entity.id
_entity.type
_entity.pdbx_description
1 polymer ?
#
loop_
_entity_poly.entity_id
_entity_poly.type
_entity_poly.pdbx_seq_one_letter_code
_entity_poly.pdbx_strand_id
1 'polypeptide(L)'
;MSFFNQLKGKAEELNRKHNILPFGQSGSHQASGAHQPHYQYQQQHQHQQQQQQQQHYPGQQPYPPPGQWQTPPPPPAGHWQQPSGPPPPPPNYNTRPGGPPPIPSHSKPPASPVGEHHGPRVYWRPNFSPAIPVSQEFDHKQGHGDPWGWGNNELENYTSDGANSFYTADGKLVLRAISRPGHPDPEARYTSARLVSRATLGRHDGCLTAWLGLPCAEGVWPAFWLLPREPFVWPHEGEVDVAESWNGDCENHSCLHWGFYTPEDARKHLVRGTRIPDMPHRAVRYDFAWQCGHTGVRGDGKSEGGGRLMWYIDGRPVMKNLMPPGTRPIEDWTVLLNIAMGGNVCQGKTPREGSYDMVVHNLQMSEAPDGGWPKFDHDWQHCVDGAIM
;
A
#
# COMPACT_ATOMS: atom_id res chain seq x y z
N MET A 1 6.56 -9.52 28.80
CA MET A 1 6.16 -8.80 30.03
C MET A 1 6.22 -7.31 29.73
N SER A 2 5.03 -6.72 29.60
CA SER A 2 4.66 -5.65 28.67
C SER A 2 5.14 -4.23 29.01
N PHE A 3 5.37 -3.48 27.92
CA PHE A 3 5.39 -2.03 27.67
C PHE A 3 4.64 -1.12 28.67
N PHE A 4 3.68 -1.66 29.41
CA PHE A 4 2.87 -0.95 30.40
C PHE A 4 3.66 -0.37 31.59
N ASN A 5 4.76 -1.01 32.01
CA ASN A 5 5.52 -0.53 33.19
C ASN A 5 6.51 0.60 32.87
N GLN A 6 6.92 0.75 31.61
CA GLN A 6 7.94 1.74 31.23
C GLN A 6 7.35 3.13 30.96
N LEU A 7 6.08 3.20 30.55
CA LEU A 7 5.35 4.46 30.35
C LEU A 7 4.85 5.07 31.67
N LYS A 8 4.46 4.25 32.65
CA LYS A 8 4.14 4.74 34.01
C LYS A 8 5.36 5.36 34.71
N GLY A 9 6.54 4.74 34.56
CA GLY A 9 7.76 5.20 35.24
C GLY A 9 8.24 6.58 34.80
N LYS A 10 8.13 6.93 33.51
CA LYS A 10 8.61 8.23 32.98
C LYS A 10 7.67 9.41 33.29
N ALA A 11 6.36 9.17 33.42
CA ALA A 11 5.40 10.20 33.81
C ALA A 11 5.55 10.62 35.29
N GLU A 12 5.91 9.69 36.18
CA GLU A 12 6.11 9.97 37.61
C GLU A 12 7.49 10.60 37.93
N GLU A 13 8.48 10.46 37.04
CA GLU A 13 9.82 11.03 37.20
C GLU A 13 9.87 12.51 36.76
N LEU A 14 9.08 12.89 35.75
CA LEU A 14 8.92 14.28 35.31
C LEU A 14 8.16 15.13 36.33
N ASN A 15 7.21 14.54 37.07
CA ASN A 15 6.43 15.25 38.09
C ASN A 15 7.20 15.47 39.42
N ARG A 16 8.32 14.77 39.62
CA ARG A 16 9.18 14.89 40.82
C ARG A 16 10.28 15.94 40.72
N LYS A 17 10.56 16.49 39.53
CA LYS A 17 11.67 17.44 39.31
C LYS A 17 11.31 18.92 39.48
N HIS A 18 10.06 19.26 39.83
CA HIS A 18 9.62 20.67 39.89
C HIS A 18 8.98 21.15 41.20
N ASN A 19 9.13 20.48 42.35
CA ASN A 19 8.86 21.17 43.62
C ASN A 19 9.48 20.50 44.86
N ILE A 20 10.38 21.25 45.52
CA ILE A 20 10.82 21.07 46.90
C ILE A 20 10.49 22.41 47.60
N LEU A 21 9.37 22.49 48.32
CA LEU A 21 9.19 22.51 49.80
C LEU A 21 9.01 23.95 50.37
N PRO A 22 8.50 24.17 51.61
CA PRO A 22 7.12 23.96 52.10
C PRO A 22 6.62 25.14 53.01
N PHE A 23 5.59 24.89 53.85
CA PHE A 23 4.90 25.78 54.85
C PHE A 23 3.73 26.62 54.28
N GLY A 24 2.58 26.79 54.93
CA GLY A 24 2.07 26.46 56.26
C GLY A 24 0.55 26.76 56.35
N GLN A 25 -0.05 26.48 57.50
CA GLN A 25 -1.48 26.37 57.82
C GLN A 25 -2.38 27.62 57.62
N SER A 26 -3.70 27.33 57.51
CA SER A 26 -4.86 27.96 58.22
C SER A 26 -5.84 28.89 57.48
N GLY A 27 -7.14 28.71 57.80
CA GLY A 27 -8.25 29.69 57.78
C GLY A 27 -8.98 29.88 56.43
N SER A 28 -10.22 29.41 56.22
CA SER A 28 -11.55 29.90 56.68
C SER A 28 -12.16 31.05 55.86
N HIS A 29 -13.43 30.86 55.49
CA HIS A 29 -14.50 31.80 55.08
C HIS A 29 -14.78 32.13 53.59
N GLN A 30 -15.92 31.59 53.14
CA GLN A 30 -17.09 32.20 52.51
C GLN A 30 -16.97 33.44 51.58
N ALA A 31 -17.45 33.19 50.35
CA ALA A 31 -18.52 33.90 49.63
C ALA A 31 -18.24 35.15 48.76
N SER A 32 -18.87 35.07 47.57
CA SER A 32 -19.40 36.13 46.69
C SER A 32 -18.55 36.58 45.49
N GLY A 33 -19.13 36.38 44.29
CA GLY A 33 -19.51 37.48 43.41
C GLY A 33 -18.47 38.12 42.48
N ALA A 34 -18.55 37.69 41.21
CA ALA A 34 -18.59 38.55 40.02
C ALA A 34 -17.28 38.90 39.26
N HIS A 35 -17.44 38.80 37.93
CA HIS A 35 -16.71 39.43 36.81
C HIS A 35 -15.48 38.71 36.22
N GLN A 36 -15.74 38.05 35.09
CA GLN A 36 -14.74 37.76 34.05
C GLN A 36 -14.35 39.02 33.27
N PRO A 37 -13.11 39.09 32.80
CA PRO A 37 -12.80 39.68 31.50
C PRO A 37 -12.34 38.63 30.48
N HIS A 38 -12.74 38.89 29.24
CA HIS A 38 -12.49 38.17 28.01
C HIS A 38 -11.01 37.95 27.68
N TYR A 39 -10.71 36.77 27.11
CA TYR A 39 -9.48 36.47 26.39
C TYR A 39 -9.50 37.14 25.02
N GLN A 40 -8.60 38.11 24.82
CA GLN A 40 -8.27 38.69 23.52
C GLN A 40 -6.79 38.39 23.23
N TYR A 41 -6.47 37.13 22.87
CA TYR A 41 -5.11 36.72 22.50
C TYR A 41 -5.07 35.56 21.50
N GLN A 42 -5.99 35.54 20.52
CA GLN A 42 -6.01 34.47 19.51
C GLN A 42 -6.23 34.92 18.06
N GLN A 43 -6.13 36.23 17.77
CA GLN A 43 -6.24 36.73 16.39
C GLN A 43 -4.91 37.17 15.75
N GLN A 44 -3.79 37.15 16.48
CA GLN A 44 -2.50 37.61 15.93
C GLN A 44 -1.64 36.52 15.28
N HIS A 45 -1.97 35.24 15.45
CA HIS A 45 -1.19 34.14 14.85
C HIS A 45 -1.76 33.60 13.53
N GLN A 46 -2.98 34.00 13.12
CA GLN A 46 -3.55 33.59 11.83
C GLN A 46 -3.15 34.49 10.64
N HIS A 47 -2.64 35.69 10.88
CA HIS A 47 -2.25 36.62 9.80
C HIS A 47 -0.78 36.51 9.36
N GLN A 48 0.02 35.65 9.99
CA GLN A 48 1.46 35.52 9.68
C GLN A 48 1.83 34.28 8.85
N GLN A 49 0.87 33.40 8.53
CA GLN A 49 1.09 32.26 7.62
C GLN A 49 0.57 32.47 6.19
N GLN A 50 -0.02 33.63 5.87
CA GLN A 50 -0.55 33.92 4.52
C GLN A 50 0.30 34.87 3.66
N GLN A 51 1.56 35.13 4.01
CA GLN A 51 2.43 36.05 3.23
C GLN A 51 3.83 35.52 2.86
N GLN A 52 3.99 34.20 2.68
CA GLN A 52 5.24 33.65 2.09
C GLN A 52 5.01 32.64 0.95
N GLN A 53 3.98 32.85 0.14
CA GLN A 53 3.93 32.27 -1.21
C GLN A 53 3.72 33.38 -2.23
N GLN A 54 4.79 34.11 -2.52
CA GLN A 54 4.99 34.74 -3.82
C GLN A 54 6.46 35.17 -3.95
N GLN A 55 7.02 34.90 -5.14
CA GLN A 55 8.36 35.23 -5.64
C GLN A 55 9.46 34.22 -5.21
N HIS A 56 10.32 33.67 -6.07
CA HIS A 56 10.86 34.14 -7.35
C HIS A 56 11.43 32.92 -8.11
N TYR A 57 11.10 32.75 -9.38
CA TYR A 57 11.85 31.87 -10.31
C TYR A 57 13.07 32.64 -10.82
N PRO A 58 14.25 32.01 -10.91
CA PRO A 58 15.22 32.43 -11.91
C PRO A 58 15.74 31.27 -12.77
N GLY A 59 15.75 31.51 -14.09
CA GLY A 59 16.90 31.22 -14.93
C GLY A 59 16.99 29.85 -15.58
N GLN A 60 16.50 29.76 -16.82
CA GLN A 60 17.01 28.79 -17.79
C GLN A 60 18.48 29.09 -18.12
N GLN A 61 19.31 28.05 -18.15
CA GLN A 61 20.58 28.01 -18.90
C GLN A 61 20.70 26.67 -19.64
N PRO A 62 21.30 26.66 -20.83
CA PRO A 62 21.11 25.61 -21.84
C PRO A 62 22.02 24.39 -21.65
N TYR A 63 21.53 23.23 -22.10
CA TYR A 63 22.28 21.98 -22.20
C TYR A 63 23.53 22.10 -23.09
N PRO A 64 24.66 21.46 -22.74
CA PRO A 64 25.77 21.28 -23.68
C PRO A 64 25.44 20.23 -24.76
N PRO A 65 26.06 20.31 -25.95
CA PRO A 65 25.76 19.41 -27.05
C PRO A 65 26.29 17.98 -26.79
N PRO A 66 25.64 16.93 -27.32
CA PRO A 66 26.07 15.56 -27.12
C PRO A 66 27.40 15.28 -27.83
N GLY A 67 28.40 14.87 -27.05
CA GLY A 67 29.65 14.31 -27.53
C GLY A 67 29.43 12.97 -28.23
N GLN A 68 30.17 12.77 -29.32
CA GLN A 68 30.16 11.58 -30.16
C GLN A 68 30.68 10.36 -29.38
N TRP A 69 29.83 9.38 -29.12
CA TRP A 69 30.27 8.05 -28.72
C TRP A 69 30.66 7.25 -29.97
N GLN A 70 31.94 6.92 -30.08
CA GLN A 70 32.47 6.01 -31.09
C GLN A 70 31.92 4.60 -30.83
N THR A 71 31.30 3.99 -31.85
CA THR A 71 30.90 2.58 -31.83
C THR A 71 32.14 1.68 -31.96
N PRO A 72 32.22 0.56 -31.21
CA PRO A 72 33.29 -0.42 -31.45
C PRO A 72 33.05 -1.16 -32.78
N PRO A 73 34.11 -1.59 -33.50
CA PRO A 73 33.97 -2.26 -34.78
C PRO A 73 33.35 -3.67 -34.64
N PRO A 74 32.64 -4.16 -35.67
CA PRO A 74 32.10 -5.52 -35.67
C PRO A 74 33.21 -6.58 -35.80
N PRO A 75 33.00 -7.81 -35.28
CA PRO A 75 33.94 -8.92 -35.45
C PRO A 75 34.00 -9.40 -36.92
N PRO A 76 35.11 -10.05 -37.35
CA PRO A 76 35.32 -10.43 -38.73
C PRO A 76 34.37 -11.55 -39.19
N ALA A 77 33.93 -11.46 -40.45
CA ALA A 77 33.04 -12.41 -41.10
C ALA A 77 33.69 -13.78 -41.28
N GLY A 78 33.13 -14.80 -40.62
CA GLY A 78 33.45 -16.21 -40.88
C GLY A 78 32.79 -16.68 -42.17
N HIS A 79 33.60 -17.22 -43.07
CA HIS A 79 33.19 -17.80 -44.34
C HIS A 79 32.42 -19.11 -44.14
N TRP A 80 31.13 -19.14 -44.51
CA TRP A 80 30.40 -20.38 -44.75
C TRP A 80 30.19 -20.56 -46.26
N GLN A 81 30.74 -21.66 -46.79
CA GLN A 81 30.62 -22.05 -48.20
C GLN A 81 29.18 -22.47 -48.51
N GLN A 82 28.59 -21.90 -49.56
CA GLN A 82 27.33 -22.36 -50.15
C GLN A 82 27.61 -23.51 -51.13
N PRO A 83 26.79 -24.58 -51.17
CA PRO A 83 26.81 -25.51 -52.28
C PRO A 83 26.05 -24.93 -53.48
N SER A 84 26.72 -24.93 -54.63
CA SER A 84 26.24 -24.48 -55.93
C SER A 84 25.33 -25.53 -56.61
N GLY A 85 24.10 -25.11 -56.95
CA GLY A 85 23.23 -25.84 -57.87
C GLY A 85 21.85 -25.16 -58.00
N PRO A 86 21.31 -24.97 -59.22
CA PRO A 86 19.96 -24.43 -59.37
C PRO A 86 18.91 -25.47 -58.93
N PRO A 87 17.81 -25.05 -58.28
CA PRO A 87 16.74 -25.97 -57.86
C PRO A 87 15.96 -26.53 -59.07
N PRO A 88 15.45 -27.77 -59.01
CA PRO A 88 14.66 -28.35 -60.09
C PRO A 88 13.30 -27.65 -60.25
N PRO A 89 12.73 -27.60 -61.48
CA PRO A 89 11.43 -26.95 -61.72
C PRO A 89 10.29 -27.78 -61.10
N PRO A 90 9.20 -27.11 -60.63
CA PRO A 90 8.08 -27.79 -60.02
C PRO A 90 7.26 -28.58 -61.06
N PRO A 91 6.63 -29.71 -60.67
CA PRO A 91 5.79 -30.49 -61.57
C PRO A 91 4.49 -29.76 -61.91
N ASN A 92 4.14 -29.80 -63.19
CA ASN A 92 2.98 -29.14 -63.79
C ASN A 92 1.73 -30.01 -63.63
N TYR A 93 0.87 -29.69 -62.67
CA TYR A 93 -0.43 -30.34 -62.50
C TYR A 93 -1.55 -29.43 -62.98
N ASN A 94 -1.89 -29.55 -64.26
CA ASN A 94 -3.07 -28.92 -64.83
C ASN A 94 -3.92 -29.96 -65.58
N THR A 95 -4.60 -30.82 -64.83
CA THR A 95 -5.76 -31.63 -65.28
C THR A 95 -6.72 -31.88 -64.10
N ARG A 96 -7.92 -31.28 -64.18
CA ARG A 96 -9.10 -31.29 -63.27
C ARG A 96 -9.58 -32.71 -62.84
N PRO A 97 -10.42 -32.91 -61.77
CA PRO A 97 -11.70 -32.21 -61.53
C PRO A 97 -12.12 -31.92 -60.06
N GLY A 98 -12.96 -30.89 -59.86
CA GLY A 98 -13.87 -30.74 -58.71
C GLY A 98 -13.26 -30.21 -57.41
N GLY A 99 -13.24 -28.89 -57.22
CA GLY A 99 -13.11 -28.31 -55.88
C GLY A 99 -14.39 -28.56 -55.07
N PRO A 100 -14.31 -28.78 -53.74
CA PRO A 100 -15.49 -28.93 -52.90
C PRO A 100 -16.36 -27.66 -52.99
N PRO A 101 -17.69 -27.77 -52.90
CA PRO A 101 -18.57 -26.60 -52.99
C PRO A 101 -18.25 -25.62 -51.85
N PRO A 102 -18.46 -24.31 -52.06
CA PRO A 102 -18.32 -23.33 -50.98
C PRO A 102 -19.28 -23.70 -49.85
N ILE A 103 -18.77 -23.78 -48.62
CA ILE A 103 -19.56 -24.04 -47.43
C ILE A 103 -20.59 -22.90 -47.30
N PRO A 104 -21.91 -23.20 -47.24
CA PRO A 104 -22.93 -22.18 -47.03
C PRO A 104 -22.63 -21.39 -45.75
N SER A 105 -22.76 -20.06 -45.78
CA SER A 105 -22.52 -19.15 -44.65
C SER A 105 -23.47 -19.36 -43.45
N HIS A 106 -24.28 -20.41 -43.46
CA HIS A 106 -25.26 -20.76 -42.44
C HIS A 106 -24.90 -21.99 -41.60
N SER A 107 -23.70 -22.55 -41.77
CA SER A 107 -23.20 -23.65 -40.92
C SER A 107 -22.04 -23.25 -40.00
N LYS A 108 -21.93 -21.96 -39.64
CA LYS A 108 -21.16 -21.58 -38.46
C LYS A 108 -22.06 -21.92 -37.25
N PRO A 109 -21.67 -22.85 -36.36
CA PRO A 109 -22.33 -22.94 -35.06
C PRO A 109 -22.31 -21.53 -34.46
N PRO A 110 -23.36 -21.07 -33.75
CA PRO A 110 -23.22 -19.83 -32.99
C PRO A 110 -21.94 -19.96 -32.18
N ALA A 111 -21.11 -18.90 -32.20
CA ALA A 111 -19.94 -18.88 -31.36
C ALA A 111 -20.42 -19.21 -29.94
N SER A 112 -20.08 -20.40 -29.47
CA SER A 112 -20.31 -20.76 -28.08
C SER A 112 -19.70 -19.63 -27.26
N PRO A 113 -20.42 -19.09 -26.26
CA PRO A 113 -19.84 -18.06 -25.41
C PRO A 113 -18.50 -18.59 -24.91
N VAL A 114 -17.45 -17.83 -25.19
CA VAL A 114 -16.13 -18.00 -24.60
C VAL A 114 -16.38 -18.19 -23.10
N GLY A 115 -15.91 -19.31 -22.56
CA GLY A 115 -16.37 -19.90 -21.30
C GLY A 115 -16.65 -18.88 -20.21
N GLU A 116 -17.76 -19.09 -19.50
CA GLU A 116 -18.09 -18.35 -18.28
C GLU A 116 -16.85 -18.24 -17.39
N HIS A 117 -16.34 -17.02 -17.24
CA HIS A 117 -15.41 -16.74 -16.16
C HIS A 117 -16.15 -17.04 -14.86
N HIS A 118 -15.88 -18.19 -14.24
CA HIS A 118 -16.46 -18.58 -12.94
C HIS A 118 -15.91 -17.74 -11.75
N GLY A 119 -15.50 -16.50 -12.00
CA GLY A 119 -14.96 -15.56 -11.02
C GLY A 119 -15.55 -14.17 -11.20
N PRO A 120 -15.46 -13.31 -10.18
CA PRO A 120 -16.02 -11.98 -10.23
C PRO A 120 -15.36 -11.14 -11.34
N ARG A 121 -16.14 -10.25 -11.96
CA ARG A 121 -15.65 -9.36 -13.02
C ARG A 121 -14.59 -8.43 -12.46
N VAL A 122 -13.38 -8.53 -13.00
CA VAL A 122 -12.27 -7.62 -12.68
C VAL A 122 -12.47 -6.31 -13.45
N TYR A 123 -12.37 -5.18 -12.75
CA TYR A 123 -12.51 -3.85 -13.35
C TYR A 123 -11.21 -3.03 -13.34
N TRP A 124 -10.21 -3.44 -12.58
CA TRP A 124 -8.88 -2.82 -12.60
C TRP A 124 -7.77 -3.83 -12.33
N ARG A 125 -6.68 -3.71 -13.08
CA ARG A 125 -5.39 -4.37 -12.88
C ARG A 125 -4.28 -3.42 -13.32
N PRO A 126 -3.22 -3.20 -12.53
CA PRO A 126 -2.06 -2.43 -12.96
C PRO A 126 -1.27 -3.21 -14.01
N ASN A 127 -0.61 -2.49 -14.92
CA ASN A 127 0.30 -3.10 -15.89
C ASN A 127 1.69 -3.32 -15.25
N PHE A 128 2.10 -4.57 -15.08
CA PHE A 128 3.44 -4.94 -14.57
C PHE A 128 4.44 -5.23 -15.70
N SER A 129 4.27 -4.61 -16.87
CA SER A 129 5.20 -4.78 -17.98
C SER A 129 6.54 -4.11 -17.68
N PRO A 130 7.68 -4.80 -17.88
CA PRO A 130 9.01 -4.19 -17.76
C PRO A 130 9.30 -3.13 -18.84
N ALA A 131 8.40 -2.95 -19.81
CA ALA A 131 8.50 -1.92 -20.84
C ALA A 131 8.03 -0.53 -20.37
N ILE A 132 7.43 -0.43 -19.17
CA ILE A 132 6.95 0.82 -18.60
C ILE A 132 7.57 1.08 -17.22
N PRO A 133 7.73 2.34 -16.81
CA PRO A 133 8.20 2.65 -15.46
C PRO A 133 7.13 2.33 -14.41
N VAL A 134 7.55 1.97 -13.19
CA VAL A 134 6.64 1.79 -12.04
C VAL A 134 5.80 3.03 -11.79
N SER A 135 6.36 4.21 -12.09
CA SER A 135 5.71 5.50 -11.97
C SER A 135 4.56 5.74 -12.96
N GLN A 136 4.22 4.78 -13.82
CA GLN A 136 3.02 4.85 -14.65
C GLN A 136 1.77 4.38 -13.89
N GLU A 137 1.91 3.42 -12.98
CA GLU A 137 0.80 2.82 -12.22
C GLU A 137 0.77 3.31 -10.77
N PHE A 138 1.93 3.68 -10.22
CA PHE A 138 2.09 4.05 -8.81
C PHE A 138 2.83 5.39 -8.67
N ASP A 139 2.53 6.14 -7.63
CA ASP A 139 3.34 7.27 -7.19
C ASP A 139 4.30 6.81 -6.08
N HIS A 140 5.55 7.23 -6.15
CA HIS A 140 6.55 6.97 -5.11
C HIS A 140 6.47 8.05 -4.03
N LYS A 141 6.21 7.63 -2.79
CA LYS A 141 6.55 8.44 -1.62
C LYS A 141 8.04 8.27 -1.37
N GLN A 142 8.73 9.37 -1.10
CA GLN A 142 10.20 9.42 -1.00
C GLN A 142 10.64 10.11 0.29
N GLY A 143 11.87 9.84 0.71
CA GLY A 143 12.42 10.38 1.96
C GLY A 143 12.07 9.54 3.18
N HIS A 144 12.44 10.07 4.35
CA HIS A 144 12.15 9.52 5.67
C HIS A 144 10.78 9.92 6.24
N GLY A 145 9.98 10.66 5.47
CA GLY A 145 8.73 11.25 5.96
C GLY A 145 8.94 12.53 6.78
N ASP A 146 7.83 13.23 7.03
CA ASP A 146 7.77 14.40 7.90
C ASP A 146 6.60 14.24 8.90
N PRO A 147 6.86 14.02 10.20
CA PRO A 147 8.17 13.96 10.84
C PRO A 147 8.99 12.72 10.42
N TRP A 148 10.30 12.77 10.64
CA TRP A 148 11.24 11.70 10.32
C TRP A 148 10.78 10.33 10.88
N GLY A 149 10.96 9.28 10.08
CA GLY A 149 10.58 7.91 10.38
C GLY A 149 9.09 7.62 10.18
N TRP A 150 8.42 8.40 9.32
CA TRP A 150 7.00 8.24 8.94
C TRP A 150 6.02 8.11 10.12
N GLY A 151 6.35 8.73 11.26
CA GLY A 151 5.56 8.64 12.50
C GLY A 151 5.77 7.34 13.31
N ASN A 152 6.55 6.39 12.78
CA ASN A 152 6.75 5.06 13.36
C ASN A 152 8.20 4.77 13.75
N ASN A 153 9.12 5.73 13.69
CA ASN A 153 10.56 5.52 13.87
C ASN A 153 11.16 4.54 12.84
N GLU A 154 10.64 4.56 11.61
CA GLU A 154 11.16 3.83 10.45
C GLU A 154 12.58 4.33 10.08
N LEU A 155 13.45 3.44 9.58
CA LEU A 155 14.87 3.73 9.32
C LEU A 155 15.17 4.10 7.88
N GLU A 156 14.32 3.67 6.95
CA GLU A 156 14.58 3.73 5.53
C GLU A 156 14.31 5.10 4.91
N ASN A 157 15.16 5.46 3.96
CA ASN A 157 14.88 6.46 2.97
C ASN A 157 14.10 5.80 1.83
N TYR A 158 12.81 6.12 1.65
CA TYR A 158 12.08 5.65 0.47
C TYR A 158 12.57 6.37 -0.79
N THR A 159 12.75 5.65 -1.88
CA THR A 159 13.25 6.20 -3.14
C THR A 159 12.40 5.77 -4.34
N SER A 160 12.61 6.45 -5.47
CA SER A 160 12.09 6.04 -6.78
C SER A 160 13.12 5.28 -7.64
N ASP A 161 14.23 4.85 -7.04
CA ASP A 161 15.30 4.12 -7.73
C ASP A 161 14.80 2.75 -8.23
N GLY A 162 15.22 2.35 -9.43
CA GLY A 162 14.96 1.03 -10.00
C GLY A 162 15.55 -0.12 -9.19
N ALA A 163 16.50 0.15 -8.28
CA ALA A 163 16.99 -0.81 -7.30
C ALA A 163 15.97 -1.13 -6.20
N ASN A 164 15.05 -0.20 -5.89
CA ASN A 164 14.05 -0.34 -4.83
C ASN A 164 12.66 -0.73 -5.35
N SER A 165 12.31 -0.42 -6.61
CA SER A 165 11.09 -0.92 -7.23
C SER A 165 11.22 -1.12 -8.73
N PHE A 166 10.80 -2.28 -9.23
CA PHE A 166 10.93 -2.62 -10.64
C PHE A 166 9.94 -3.73 -11.06
N TYR A 167 9.69 -3.82 -12.37
CA TYR A 167 8.95 -4.93 -12.96
C TYR A 167 9.91 -5.99 -13.49
N THR A 168 9.54 -7.26 -13.30
CA THR A 168 10.29 -8.42 -13.77
C THR A 168 9.88 -8.80 -15.20
N ALA A 169 10.73 -9.56 -15.89
CA ALA A 169 10.46 -10.01 -17.26
C ALA A 169 9.19 -10.89 -17.38
N ASP A 170 8.83 -11.58 -16.30
CA ASP A 170 7.64 -12.43 -16.20
C ASP A 170 6.40 -11.71 -15.61
N GLY A 171 6.43 -10.38 -15.54
CA GLY A 171 5.23 -9.58 -15.27
C GLY A 171 4.84 -9.47 -13.79
N LYS A 172 5.82 -9.41 -12.88
CA LYS A 172 5.62 -9.16 -11.44
C LYS A 172 6.21 -7.81 -11.04
N LEU A 173 5.60 -7.16 -10.06
CA LEU A 173 6.18 -6.00 -9.38
C LEU A 173 7.02 -6.47 -8.19
N VAL A 174 8.23 -5.94 -8.05
CA VAL A 174 9.11 -6.17 -6.90
C VAL A 174 9.34 -4.83 -6.20
N LEU A 175 9.14 -4.82 -4.87
CA LEU A 175 9.68 -3.80 -3.99
C LEU A 175 10.85 -4.44 -3.24
N ARG A 176 11.98 -3.74 -3.17
CA ARG A 176 13.21 -4.22 -2.56
C ARG A 176 13.68 -3.24 -1.50
N ALA A 177 13.67 -3.68 -0.25
CA ALA A 177 14.37 -3.01 0.84
C ALA A 177 15.85 -3.43 0.82
N ILE A 178 16.75 -2.47 0.92
CA ILE A 178 18.21 -2.67 0.89
C ILE A 178 18.77 -2.15 2.22
N SER A 179 19.37 -3.05 3.00
CA SER A 179 20.05 -2.76 4.25
C SER A 179 21.56 -2.78 4.03
N ARG A 180 22.23 -1.67 4.35
CA ARG A 180 23.68 -1.46 4.32
C ARG A 180 24.10 -0.65 5.55
N PRO A 181 24.02 -1.19 6.77
CA PRO A 181 24.20 -0.40 8.00
C PRO A 181 25.57 0.31 8.09
N GLY A 182 26.61 -0.28 7.47
CA GLY A 182 27.97 0.28 7.41
C GLY A 182 28.21 1.28 6.28
N HIS A 183 27.20 1.65 5.50
CA HIS A 183 27.37 2.60 4.39
C HIS A 183 27.74 4.01 4.92
N PRO A 184 28.73 4.69 4.31
CA PRO A 184 29.21 5.99 4.80
C PRO A 184 28.18 7.12 4.63
N ASP A 185 27.35 7.03 3.59
CA ASP A 185 26.20 7.92 3.41
C ASP A 185 25.01 7.40 4.22
N PRO A 186 24.52 8.17 5.23
CA PRO A 186 23.36 7.83 6.03
C PRO A 186 22.10 7.49 5.24
N GLU A 187 21.87 8.19 4.12
CA GLU A 187 20.67 8.08 3.28
C GLU A 187 20.63 6.78 2.47
N ALA A 188 21.79 6.15 2.29
CA ALA A 188 21.96 4.90 1.58
C ALA A 188 22.17 3.70 2.52
N ARG A 189 22.14 3.91 3.86
CA ARG A 189 22.22 2.82 4.84
C ARG A 189 20.99 1.93 4.81
N TYR A 190 19.82 2.51 4.56
CA TYR A 190 18.55 1.80 4.47
C TYR A 190 17.74 2.48 3.37
N THR A 191 17.51 1.79 2.25
CA THR A 191 16.63 2.29 1.18
C THR A 191 15.51 1.31 0.90
N SER A 192 14.36 1.82 0.51
CA SER A 192 13.20 1.00 0.16
C SER A 192 12.29 1.73 -0.83
N ALA A 193 11.12 1.15 -1.12
CA ALA A 193 10.05 1.79 -1.88
C ALA A 193 8.75 1.86 -1.07
N ARG A 194 8.02 2.97 -1.23
CA ARG A 194 6.64 3.15 -0.77
C ARG A 194 5.80 3.66 -1.93
N LEU A 195 4.94 2.79 -2.43
CA LEU A 195 4.14 3.00 -3.63
C LEU A 195 2.69 3.28 -3.26
N VAL A 196 2.06 4.22 -3.96
CA VAL A 196 0.63 4.55 -3.85
C VAL A 196 0.00 4.38 -5.23
N SER A 197 -1.09 3.63 -5.36
CA SER A 197 -1.74 3.42 -6.66
C SER A 197 -2.32 4.72 -7.20
N ARG A 198 -2.17 4.93 -8.51
CA ARG A 198 -2.87 6.03 -9.20
C ARG A 198 -4.38 5.81 -9.28
N ALA A 199 -4.83 4.57 -9.34
CA ALA A 199 -6.25 4.23 -9.25
C ALA A 199 -6.73 4.31 -7.80
N THR A 200 -7.96 4.79 -7.58
CA THR A 200 -8.69 4.52 -6.34
C THR A 200 -9.45 3.20 -6.44
N LEU A 201 -10.05 2.74 -5.33
CA LEU A 201 -10.96 1.59 -5.36
C LEU A 201 -12.14 1.83 -6.32
N GLY A 202 -12.62 3.06 -6.42
CA GLY A 202 -13.50 3.55 -7.49
C GLY A 202 -14.93 3.00 -7.49
N ARG A 203 -15.31 2.22 -6.48
CA ARG A 203 -16.64 1.61 -6.35
C ARG A 203 -17.07 1.51 -4.89
N HIS A 204 -18.37 1.62 -4.65
CA HIS A 204 -18.97 1.44 -3.33
C HIS A 204 -18.94 0.00 -2.81
N ASP A 205 -18.90 -0.96 -3.72
CA ASP A 205 -18.80 -2.38 -3.43
C ASP A 205 -17.71 -2.99 -4.31
N GLY A 206 -16.90 -3.88 -3.75
CA GLY A 206 -15.86 -4.56 -4.51
C GLY A 206 -14.94 -5.43 -3.65
N CYS A 207 -13.90 -5.93 -4.30
CA CYS A 207 -12.85 -6.69 -3.66
C CYS A 207 -11.49 -6.35 -4.28
N LEU A 208 -10.51 -6.12 -3.43
CA LEU A 208 -9.11 -5.94 -3.77
C LEU A 208 -8.38 -7.25 -3.44
N THR A 209 -7.70 -7.83 -4.41
CA THR A 209 -6.95 -9.08 -4.23
C THR A 209 -5.50 -8.90 -4.63
N ALA A 210 -4.59 -9.41 -3.80
CA ALA A 210 -3.17 -9.51 -4.10
C ALA A 210 -2.60 -10.89 -3.79
N TRP A 211 -1.62 -11.33 -4.60
CA TRP A 211 -0.77 -12.48 -4.29
C TRP A 211 0.63 -11.98 -3.99
N LEU A 212 1.07 -12.11 -2.74
CA LEU A 212 2.28 -11.47 -2.24
C LEU A 212 3.25 -12.52 -1.70
N GLY A 213 4.48 -12.53 -2.20
CA GLY A 213 5.61 -13.10 -1.48
C GLY A 213 6.18 -12.03 -0.57
N LEU A 214 6.02 -12.16 0.75
CA LEU A 214 6.50 -11.18 1.72
C LEU A 214 7.90 -11.57 2.25
N PRO A 215 8.81 -10.61 2.45
CA PRO A 215 10.08 -10.90 3.11
C PRO A 215 9.84 -11.16 4.60
N CYS A 216 10.38 -12.27 5.12
CA CYS A 216 10.33 -12.60 6.54
C CYS A 216 11.73 -12.50 7.15
N ALA A 217 12.02 -11.38 7.80
CA ALA A 217 13.30 -11.15 8.44
C ALA A 217 13.18 -10.22 9.65
N GLU A 218 14.11 -10.35 10.59
CA GLU A 218 14.24 -9.46 11.74
C GLU A 218 14.38 -7.99 11.28
N GLY A 219 13.63 -7.08 11.91
CA GLY A 219 13.70 -5.65 11.59
C GLY A 219 13.15 -5.24 10.23
N VAL A 220 12.47 -6.14 9.50
CA VAL A 220 11.79 -5.83 8.23
C VAL A 220 10.28 -5.83 8.46
N TRP A 221 9.57 -4.86 7.88
CA TRP A 221 8.13 -4.65 8.03
C TRP A 221 7.48 -4.38 6.65
N PRO A 222 7.12 -5.42 5.88
CA PRO A 222 6.33 -5.26 4.67
C PRO A 222 4.85 -4.97 4.97
N ALA A 223 4.23 -4.11 4.15
CA ALA A 223 2.83 -3.75 4.26
C ALA A 223 2.10 -3.67 2.91
N PHE A 224 0.86 -4.13 2.89
CA PHE A 224 -0.14 -3.97 1.84
C PHE A 224 -1.44 -3.45 2.46
N TRP A 225 -1.80 -2.21 2.14
CA TRP A 225 -2.72 -1.42 2.93
C TRP A 225 -3.36 -0.32 2.10
N LEU A 226 -4.28 0.44 2.71
CA LEU A 226 -5.12 1.41 2.04
C LEU A 226 -5.21 2.71 2.85
N LEU A 227 -5.16 3.83 2.13
CA LEU A 227 -5.44 5.16 2.66
C LEU A 227 -6.34 5.94 1.71
N PRO A 228 -7.15 6.89 2.23
CA PRO A 228 -7.82 7.90 1.41
C PRO A 228 -6.85 8.58 0.44
N ARG A 229 -7.31 8.92 -0.77
CA ARG A 229 -6.54 9.77 -1.68
C ARG A 229 -6.23 11.11 -1.00
N GLU A 230 -5.00 11.58 -1.18
CA GLU A 230 -4.56 12.88 -0.67
C GLU A 230 -5.30 14.07 -1.32
N PRO A 231 -5.51 15.16 -0.56
CA PRO A 231 -5.19 15.32 0.86
C PRO A 231 -6.20 14.59 1.76
N PHE A 232 -5.71 14.09 2.90
CA PHE A 232 -6.56 13.50 3.93
C PHE A 232 -6.04 13.80 5.34
N VAL A 233 -6.88 13.57 6.36
CA VAL A 233 -6.54 13.75 7.78
C VAL A 233 -6.49 12.39 8.48
N TRP A 234 -5.28 11.95 8.83
CA TRP A 234 -5.08 10.73 9.62
C TRP A 234 -5.23 10.98 11.13
N PRO A 235 -5.79 10.03 11.92
CA PRO A 235 -6.47 8.81 11.48
C PRO A 235 -7.95 9.04 11.16
N HIS A 236 -8.45 10.28 11.23
CA HIS A 236 -9.87 10.59 11.12
C HIS A 236 -10.53 10.02 9.86
N GLU A 237 -9.85 10.09 8.72
CA GLU A 237 -10.41 9.66 7.43
C GLU A 237 -10.20 8.18 7.12
N GLY A 238 -9.54 7.44 8.02
CA GLY A 238 -9.42 5.99 8.00
C GLY A 238 -8.11 5.45 7.43
N GLU A 239 -7.78 4.23 7.82
CA GLU A 239 -6.69 3.39 7.30
C GLU A 239 -7.10 1.92 7.43
N VAL A 240 -6.74 1.11 6.43
CA VAL A 240 -7.02 -0.33 6.38
C VAL A 240 -5.75 -1.05 6.00
N ASP A 241 -5.30 -1.92 6.89
CA ASP A 241 -4.13 -2.75 6.66
C ASP A 241 -4.59 -4.15 6.33
N VAL A 242 -4.35 -4.56 5.08
CA VAL A 242 -4.77 -5.87 4.60
C VAL A 242 -3.76 -6.92 5.03
N ALA A 243 -2.48 -6.59 4.85
CA ALA A 243 -1.37 -7.43 5.25
C ALA A 243 -0.22 -6.60 5.82
N GLU A 244 0.07 -6.77 7.10
CA GLU A 244 1.31 -6.35 7.73
C GLU A 244 1.98 -7.53 8.42
N SER A 245 3.29 -7.63 8.30
CA SER A 245 4.09 -8.55 9.11
C SER A 245 5.37 -7.85 9.51
N TRP A 246 6.01 -8.31 10.57
CA TRP A 246 7.31 -7.75 10.95
C TRP A 246 8.18 -8.80 11.61
N ASN A 247 9.47 -8.51 11.71
CA ASN A 247 10.46 -9.35 12.39
C ASN A 247 10.54 -10.81 11.89
N GLY A 248 9.91 -11.14 10.76
CA GLY A 248 9.83 -12.51 10.25
C GLY A 248 9.08 -13.47 11.18
N ASP A 249 8.16 -13.00 12.01
CA ASP A 249 7.38 -13.84 12.93
C ASP A 249 6.37 -14.77 12.21
N CYS A 250 6.18 -14.55 10.91
CA CYS A 250 5.24 -15.26 10.05
C CYS A 250 3.79 -15.08 10.52
N GLU A 251 3.47 -13.92 11.08
CA GLU A 251 2.13 -13.53 11.49
C GLU A 251 1.68 -12.30 10.67
N ASN A 252 0.49 -12.41 10.08
CA ASN A 252 -0.16 -11.29 9.41
C ASN A 252 -1.02 -10.53 10.39
N HIS A 253 -0.90 -9.21 10.42
CA HIS A 253 -1.74 -8.31 11.18
C HIS A 253 -2.66 -7.60 10.19
N SER A 254 -3.97 -7.83 10.35
CA SER A 254 -5.00 -7.08 9.63
C SER A 254 -5.54 -6.00 10.56
N CYS A 255 -5.60 -4.76 10.08
CA CYS A 255 -5.90 -3.62 10.94
C CYS A 255 -6.93 -2.66 10.33
N LEU A 256 -7.64 -1.95 11.20
CA LEU A 256 -8.53 -0.84 10.85
C LEU A 256 -8.29 0.30 11.84
N HIS A 257 -7.95 1.49 11.33
CA HIS A 257 -7.70 2.68 12.15
C HIS A 257 -8.69 3.80 11.78
N TRP A 258 -9.18 4.53 12.79
CA TRP A 258 -10.03 5.70 12.56
C TRP A 258 -9.98 6.72 13.73
N GLY A 259 -10.58 7.89 13.54
CA GLY A 259 -10.81 8.89 14.60
C GLY A 259 -9.55 9.46 15.27
N PHE A 260 -9.43 9.39 16.61
CA PHE A 260 -8.32 9.97 17.39
C PHE A 260 -7.70 8.93 18.31
N TYR A 261 -6.38 8.93 18.43
CA TYR A 261 -5.69 8.14 19.44
C TYR A 261 -5.60 8.95 20.75
N THR A 262 -6.56 8.75 21.67
CA THR A 262 -6.44 9.17 23.07
C THR A 262 -6.63 7.98 24.00
N PRO A 263 -6.11 7.99 25.24
CA PRO A 263 -6.31 6.90 26.21
C PRO A 263 -7.79 6.58 26.49
N GLU A 264 -8.67 7.58 26.34
CA GLU A 264 -10.12 7.45 26.52
C GLU A 264 -10.83 6.88 25.28
N ASP A 265 -10.13 6.75 24.15
CA ASP A 265 -10.68 6.44 22.82
C ASP A 265 -10.02 5.18 22.19
N ALA A 266 -9.51 4.27 23.03
CA ALA A 266 -8.76 3.06 22.66
C ALA A 266 -9.52 2.05 21.76
N ARG A 267 -10.76 2.32 21.36
CA ARG A 267 -11.55 1.44 20.47
C ARG A 267 -11.42 1.76 18.98
N LYS A 268 -10.52 2.67 18.61
CA LYS A 268 -10.41 3.18 17.22
C LYS A 268 -9.21 2.65 16.43
N HIS A 269 -8.62 1.58 16.95
CA HIS A 269 -7.63 0.75 16.29
C HIS A 269 -8.02 -0.68 16.59
N LEU A 270 -8.31 -1.45 15.55
CA LEU A 270 -8.63 -2.87 15.66
C LEU A 270 -7.58 -3.64 14.89
N VAL A 271 -7.03 -4.66 15.52
CA VAL A 271 -6.02 -5.52 14.92
C VAL A 271 -6.37 -6.97 15.13
N ARG A 272 -5.97 -7.79 14.18
CA ARG A 272 -6.03 -9.23 14.32
C ARG A 272 -4.83 -9.93 13.69
N GLY A 273 -4.11 -10.66 14.52
CA GLY A 273 -3.04 -11.56 14.10
C GLY A 273 -3.58 -12.85 13.49
N THR A 274 -2.98 -13.27 12.37
CA THR A 274 -3.21 -14.56 11.73
C THR A 274 -1.88 -15.21 11.40
N ARG A 275 -1.59 -16.35 12.04
CA ARG A 275 -0.34 -17.08 11.81
C ARG A 275 -0.34 -17.76 10.44
N ILE A 276 0.73 -17.57 9.68
CA ILE A 276 0.97 -18.19 8.37
C ILE A 276 2.36 -18.82 8.39
N PRO A 277 2.53 -20.05 8.92
CA PRO A 277 3.85 -20.64 9.15
C PRO A 277 4.71 -20.79 7.88
N ASP A 278 4.08 -20.88 6.71
CA ASP A 278 4.73 -21.05 5.41
C ASP A 278 4.83 -19.75 4.59
N MET A 279 4.55 -18.58 5.20
CA MET A 279 4.68 -17.26 4.57
C MET A 279 6.02 -17.04 3.82
N PRO A 280 7.20 -17.46 4.33
CA PRO A 280 8.47 -17.23 3.65
C PRO A 280 8.66 -18.09 2.38
N HIS A 281 7.79 -19.08 2.15
CA HIS A 281 8.01 -20.14 1.16
C HIS A 281 7.04 -20.10 -0.02
N ARG A 282 6.12 -19.13 -0.05
CA ARG A 282 5.13 -19.01 -1.13
C ARG A 282 4.58 -17.59 -1.26
N ALA A 283 3.88 -17.35 -2.36
CA ALA A 283 2.95 -16.23 -2.43
C ALA A 283 1.69 -16.55 -1.60
N VAL A 284 1.34 -15.64 -0.69
CA VAL A 284 0.09 -15.69 0.08
C VAL A 284 -0.96 -14.85 -0.64
N ARG A 285 -2.19 -15.35 -0.71
CA ARG A 285 -3.31 -14.58 -1.25
C ARG A 285 -3.95 -13.77 -0.14
N TYR A 286 -4.09 -12.47 -0.37
CA TYR A 286 -4.80 -11.53 0.49
C TYR A 286 -5.97 -10.93 -0.28
N ASP A 287 -7.15 -10.89 0.35
CA ASP A 287 -8.30 -10.19 -0.20
C ASP A 287 -8.88 -9.23 0.85
N PHE A 288 -9.26 -8.03 0.38
CA PHE A 288 -10.07 -7.08 1.14
C PHE A 288 -11.36 -6.83 0.37
N ALA A 289 -12.49 -7.23 0.95
CA ALA A 289 -13.81 -7.02 0.35
C ALA A 289 -14.58 -5.98 1.14
N TRP A 290 -15.23 -5.06 0.43
CA TRP A 290 -16.07 -4.04 1.02
C TRP A 290 -17.45 -4.06 0.36
N GLN A 291 -18.48 -3.98 1.18
CA GLN A 291 -19.85 -3.77 0.74
C GLN A 291 -20.43 -2.59 1.50
N CYS A 292 -20.26 -1.39 0.94
CA CYS A 292 -20.72 -0.15 1.55
C CYS A 292 -22.04 0.32 0.94
N GLY A 293 -22.44 -0.18 -0.24
CA GLY A 293 -23.63 0.28 -0.93
C GLY A 293 -23.69 1.82 -1.01
N HIS A 294 -24.87 2.40 -0.83
CA HIS A 294 -25.03 3.85 -0.69
C HIS A 294 -25.04 4.26 0.78
N THR A 295 -24.15 3.73 1.62
CA THR A 295 -23.96 4.29 2.98
C THR A 295 -23.78 5.80 2.82
N GLY A 296 -24.67 6.58 3.43
CA GLY A 296 -24.83 7.98 3.09
C GLY A 296 -23.52 8.75 3.22
N VAL A 297 -23.45 9.85 2.48
CA VAL A 297 -22.38 10.82 2.64
C VAL A 297 -22.92 11.94 3.51
N ARG A 298 -22.24 12.18 4.64
CA ARG A 298 -22.52 13.28 5.56
C ARG A 298 -22.36 14.62 4.84
N GLY A 299 -22.93 15.69 5.41
CA GLY A 299 -22.80 17.05 4.86
C GLY A 299 -21.37 17.59 4.75
N ASP A 300 -20.39 16.94 5.39
CA ASP A 300 -18.95 17.23 5.29
C ASP A 300 -18.21 16.35 4.26
N GLY A 301 -18.93 15.58 3.45
CA GLY A 301 -18.36 14.72 2.41
C GLY A 301 -17.79 13.38 2.91
N LYS A 302 -17.96 13.06 4.20
CA LYS A 302 -17.44 11.84 4.83
C LYS A 302 -18.52 10.76 4.93
N SER A 303 -18.14 9.50 5.08
CA SER A 303 -19.10 8.40 5.20
C SER A 303 -19.92 8.48 6.49
N GLU A 304 -21.20 8.14 6.40
CA GLU A 304 -22.06 7.83 7.55
C GLU A 304 -21.68 6.52 8.26
N GLY A 305 -20.77 5.72 7.69
CA GLY A 305 -20.34 4.43 8.22
C GLY A 305 -21.35 3.31 7.95
N GLY A 306 -21.13 2.16 8.57
CA GLY A 306 -22.04 1.00 8.50
C GLY A 306 -21.81 0.06 7.31
N GLY A 307 -20.93 0.41 6.37
CA GLY A 307 -20.48 -0.50 5.30
C GLY A 307 -19.77 -1.73 5.87
N ARG A 308 -19.86 -2.88 5.20
CA ARG A 308 -19.26 -4.13 5.67
C ARG A 308 -17.86 -4.32 5.09
N LEU A 309 -16.85 -4.45 5.94
CA LEU A 309 -15.45 -4.64 5.58
C LEU A 309 -14.99 -6.04 6.00
N MET A 310 -14.31 -6.77 5.12
CA MET A 310 -13.88 -8.15 5.35
C MET A 310 -12.47 -8.39 4.81
N TRP A 311 -11.64 -9.04 5.61
CA TRP A 311 -10.29 -9.45 5.28
C TRP A 311 -10.25 -10.97 5.10
N TYR A 312 -9.52 -11.40 4.07
CA TYR A 312 -9.29 -12.81 3.80
C TYR A 312 -7.81 -13.11 3.61
N ILE A 313 -7.41 -14.30 4.04
CA ILE A 313 -6.09 -14.89 3.77
C ILE A 313 -6.33 -16.28 3.19
N ASP A 314 -5.78 -16.52 2.00
CA ASP A 314 -5.99 -17.75 1.22
C ASP A 314 -7.48 -18.14 1.10
N GLY A 315 -8.34 -17.14 0.89
CA GLY A 315 -9.79 -17.31 0.73
C GLY A 315 -10.57 -17.58 2.02
N ARG A 316 -9.90 -17.62 3.18
CA ARG A 316 -10.52 -17.78 4.50
C ARG A 316 -10.75 -16.40 5.14
N PRO A 317 -11.96 -16.10 5.64
CA PRO A 317 -12.21 -14.84 6.32
C PRO A 317 -11.46 -14.83 7.66
N VAL A 318 -10.68 -13.78 7.92
CA VAL A 318 -9.84 -13.66 9.12
C VAL A 318 -10.28 -12.55 10.05
N MET A 319 -10.89 -11.49 9.52
CA MET A 319 -11.36 -10.33 10.28
C MET A 319 -12.51 -9.68 9.51
N LYS A 320 -13.51 -9.18 10.25
CA LYS A 320 -14.56 -8.32 9.71
C LYS A 320 -14.72 -7.08 10.59
N ASN A 321 -15.25 -6.01 10.02
CA ASN A 321 -15.69 -4.82 10.75
C ASN A 321 -16.71 -4.02 9.97
N LEU A 322 -17.46 -3.17 10.68
CA LEU A 322 -18.24 -2.10 10.05
C LEU A 322 -17.34 -0.89 9.77
N MET A 323 -17.55 -0.25 8.64
CA MET A 323 -16.90 1.00 8.28
C MET A 323 -17.27 2.08 9.30
N PRO A 324 -16.31 2.72 9.98
CA PRO A 324 -16.62 3.73 10.98
C PRO A 324 -17.19 5.01 10.35
N PRO A 325 -18.14 5.69 11.03
CA PRO A 325 -18.62 6.99 10.58
C PRO A 325 -17.49 8.04 10.60
N GLY A 326 -17.49 8.95 9.63
CA GLY A 326 -16.49 10.02 9.50
C GLY A 326 -15.21 9.62 8.76
N THR A 327 -15.09 8.36 8.32
CA THR A 327 -14.05 7.94 7.38
C THR A 327 -14.32 8.51 5.98
N ARG A 328 -13.30 8.57 5.12
CA ARG A 328 -13.47 8.90 3.69
C ARG A 328 -14.32 7.80 3.03
N PRO A 329 -15.23 8.10 2.09
CA PRO A 329 -15.89 7.08 1.28
C PRO A 329 -14.87 6.13 0.64
N ILE A 330 -15.10 4.83 0.75
CA ILE A 330 -14.10 3.79 0.44
C ILE A 330 -13.67 3.81 -1.04
N GLU A 331 -14.54 4.26 -1.93
CA GLU A 331 -14.25 4.43 -3.36
C GLU A 331 -13.11 5.43 -3.65
N ASP A 332 -12.81 6.34 -2.73
CA ASP A 332 -11.74 7.32 -2.86
C ASP A 332 -10.39 6.83 -2.31
N TRP A 333 -10.34 5.61 -1.78
CA TRP A 333 -9.12 5.08 -1.18
C TRP A 333 -8.17 4.55 -2.25
N THR A 334 -6.88 4.66 -1.97
CA THR A 334 -5.77 4.20 -2.81
C THR A 334 -5.08 3.02 -2.15
N VAL A 335 -4.41 2.21 -2.96
CA VAL A 335 -3.64 1.04 -2.54
C VAL A 335 -2.21 1.44 -2.26
N LEU A 336 -1.66 0.99 -1.13
CA LEU A 336 -0.28 1.21 -0.74
C LEU A 336 0.48 -0.11 -0.61
N LEU A 337 1.74 -0.06 -1.01
CA LEU A 337 2.71 -1.15 -0.90
C LEU A 337 4.04 -0.56 -0.42
N ASN A 338 4.61 -1.10 0.66
CA ASN A 338 5.95 -0.71 1.09
C ASN A 338 6.66 -1.83 1.86
N ILE A 339 7.95 -1.64 2.07
CA ILE A 339 8.73 -2.40 3.04
C ILE A 339 9.47 -1.40 3.93
N ALA A 340 9.00 -1.23 5.16
CA ALA A 340 9.71 -0.47 6.18
C ALA A 340 10.83 -1.31 6.80
N MET A 341 11.82 -0.65 7.40
CA MET A 341 12.89 -1.27 8.18
C MET A 341 12.98 -0.60 9.56
N GLY A 342 13.06 -1.42 10.60
CA GLY A 342 12.94 -0.94 11.98
C GLY A 342 11.51 -0.49 12.31
N GLY A 343 11.37 0.64 12.99
CA GLY A 343 10.07 1.11 13.46
C GLY A 343 9.62 0.53 14.80
N ASN A 344 8.56 1.12 15.34
CA ASN A 344 8.00 0.81 16.66
C ASN A 344 7.64 -0.67 16.80
N VAL A 345 7.01 -1.25 15.77
CA VAL A 345 6.59 -2.66 15.74
C VAL A 345 7.79 -3.62 15.71
N CYS A 346 8.93 -3.20 15.17
CA CYS A 346 10.16 -3.97 15.22
C CYS A 346 10.88 -3.92 16.57
N GLN A 347 10.42 -3.12 17.54
CA GLN A 347 10.93 -3.09 18.92
C GLN A 347 12.44 -2.85 19.01
N GLY A 348 12.96 -1.95 18.17
CA GLY A 348 14.38 -1.58 18.12
C GLY A 348 15.27 -2.57 17.36
N LYS A 349 14.70 -3.63 16.76
CA LYS A 349 15.44 -4.54 15.88
C LYS A 349 15.70 -3.88 14.53
N THR A 350 16.87 -4.15 13.97
CA THR A 350 17.27 -3.67 12.63
C THR A 350 17.65 -4.85 11.75
N PRO A 351 17.42 -4.77 10.43
CA PRO A 351 17.73 -5.87 9.53
C PRO A 351 19.24 -6.04 9.35
N ARG A 352 19.66 -7.28 9.07
CA ARG A 352 21.04 -7.56 8.65
C ARG A 352 21.33 -6.90 7.31
N GLU A 353 22.62 -6.74 6.98
CA GLU A 353 23.02 -6.28 5.65
C GLU A 353 22.51 -7.25 4.58
N GLY A 354 21.91 -6.70 3.51
CA GLY A 354 21.31 -7.51 2.45
C GLY A 354 20.18 -6.81 1.72
N SER A 355 19.38 -7.61 1.01
CA SER A 355 18.18 -7.15 0.30
C SER A 355 17.00 -8.05 0.62
N TYR A 356 15.83 -7.44 0.76
CA TYR A 356 14.58 -8.08 1.16
C TYR A 356 13.49 -7.70 0.18
N ASP A 357 12.95 -8.69 -0.53
CA ASP A 357 12.01 -8.46 -1.62
C ASP A 357 10.59 -8.80 -1.20
N MET A 358 9.68 -7.86 -1.42
CA MET A 358 8.25 -8.13 -1.56
C MET A 358 7.96 -8.31 -3.04
N VAL A 359 7.42 -9.47 -3.40
CA VAL A 359 7.04 -9.80 -4.78
C VAL A 359 5.53 -9.80 -4.91
N VAL A 360 5.01 -8.89 -5.72
CA VAL A 360 3.59 -8.79 -6.07
C VAL A 360 3.35 -9.59 -7.34
N HIS A 361 2.83 -10.80 -7.19
CA HIS A 361 2.56 -11.73 -8.29
C HIS A 361 1.31 -11.35 -9.08
N ASN A 362 0.32 -10.78 -8.40
CA ASN A 362 -0.92 -10.28 -8.98
C ASN A 362 -1.52 -9.24 -8.04
N LEU A 363 -2.18 -8.23 -8.62
CA LEU A 363 -2.93 -7.20 -7.91
C LEU A 363 -4.14 -6.83 -8.77
N GLN A 364 -5.34 -6.85 -8.21
CA GLN A 364 -6.56 -6.58 -8.98
C GLN A 364 -7.69 -6.06 -8.10
N MET A 365 -8.64 -5.35 -8.73
CA MET A 365 -9.93 -5.03 -8.13
C MET A 365 -11.07 -5.64 -8.95
N SER A 366 -12.02 -6.26 -8.26
CA SER A 366 -13.18 -6.94 -8.85
C SER A 366 -14.51 -6.49 -8.24
N GLU A 367 -15.60 -6.63 -9.00
CA GLU A 367 -16.94 -6.18 -8.63
C GLU A 367 -17.55 -6.96 -7.44
N ALA A 368 -16.95 -8.09 -7.07
CA ALA A 368 -17.31 -8.90 -5.91
C ALA A 368 -16.08 -9.71 -5.43
N PRO A 369 -16.11 -10.25 -4.20
CA PRO A 369 -15.13 -11.24 -3.76
C PRO A 369 -15.32 -12.58 -4.48
N ASP A 370 -14.33 -13.46 -4.38
CA ASP A 370 -14.45 -14.84 -4.85
C ASP A 370 -15.61 -15.56 -4.16
N GLY A 371 -16.42 -16.28 -4.94
CA GLY A 371 -17.68 -16.87 -4.48
C GLY A 371 -18.85 -15.88 -4.40
N GLY A 372 -18.63 -14.60 -4.71
CA GLY A 372 -19.64 -13.56 -4.80
C GLY A 372 -20.23 -13.13 -3.46
N TRP A 373 -21.21 -12.22 -3.53
CA TRP A 373 -21.91 -11.68 -2.35
C TRP A 373 -22.62 -12.73 -1.47
N PRO A 374 -23.19 -13.83 -2.00
CA PRO A 374 -23.75 -14.88 -1.15
C PRO A 374 -22.72 -15.53 -0.23
N LYS A 375 -21.50 -15.80 -0.73
CA LYS A 375 -20.41 -16.31 0.12
C LYS A 375 -19.95 -15.24 1.12
N PHE A 376 -19.83 -13.99 0.69
CA PHE A 376 -19.53 -12.87 1.58
C PHE A 376 -20.55 -12.76 2.73
N ASP A 377 -21.84 -12.90 2.45
CA ASP A 377 -22.91 -12.86 3.47
C ASP A 377 -22.80 -14.02 4.45
N HIS A 378 -22.54 -15.23 3.95
CA HIS A 378 -22.27 -16.38 4.79
C HIS A 378 -21.04 -16.14 5.68
N ASP A 379 -19.93 -15.71 5.10
CA ASP A 379 -18.69 -15.45 5.83
C ASP A 379 -18.86 -14.30 6.81
N TRP A 380 -19.66 -13.29 6.50
CA TRP A 380 -19.99 -12.20 7.40
C TRP A 380 -20.63 -12.68 8.71
N GLN A 381 -21.48 -13.71 8.64
CA GLN A 381 -22.13 -14.26 9.82
C GLN A 381 -21.19 -15.10 10.69
N HIS A 382 -20.16 -15.70 10.09
CA HIS A 382 -19.28 -16.67 10.76
C HIS A 382 -17.87 -16.14 11.05
N CYS A 383 -17.47 -15.06 10.39
CA CYS A 383 -16.23 -14.37 10.65
C CYS A 383 -16.33 -13.60 11.96
N VAL A 384 -15.16 -13.36 12.49
CA VAL A 384 -14.86 -12.78 13.78
C VAL A 384 -14.49 -11.31 13.59
N ASP A 385 -14.90 -10.46 14.53
CA ASP A 385 -14.57 -9.04 14.50
C ASP A 385 -13.07 -8.81 14.80
N GLY A 386 -12.57 -7.62 14.45
CA GLY A 386 -11.27 -7.16 14.92
C GLY A 386 -11.22 -7.03 16.44
N ALA A 387 -10.05 -7.22 17.04
CA ALA A 387 -9.86 -7.06 18.48
C ALA A 387 -9.14 -5.74 18.77
N ILE A 388 -9.42 -5.14 19.94
CA ILE A 388 -8.58 -4.07 20.48
C ILE A 388 -7.34 -4.76 21.07
N MET A 389 -6.15 -4.37 20.61
CA MET A 389 -4.88 -4.87 21.16
C MET A 389 -4.26 -3.92 22.17
#